data_AF-A0A1I0S3R0-F1
#
_entry.id   AF-A0A1I0S3R0-F1
#
_cell.length_a   1.000
_cell.length_b   1.000
_cell.length_c   1.000
_cell.angle_alpha   90.00
_cell.angle_beta   90.00
_cell.angle_gamma   90.00
#
_symmetry.space_group_name_H-M   'P 1'
#
loop_
_entity.id
_entity.type
_entity.pdbx_description
1 polymer ?
#
loop_
_entity_poly.entity_id
_entity_poly.type
_entity_poly.pdbx_seq_one_letter_code
_entity_poly.pdbx_strand_id
1 'polypeptide(L)'
;MKKLSIVLLTACSMLAFGQKISDYKYISLPAKFETFKEDFGLSELFTKTLRGKNYTVIPADKLQWPAEAKDNPCNVLMGDVKDDSGFLRNKVLVQFKDCNDKVVSSIKGASSIKDFKEGFQDALKQTFVSISPANPVNQPGGTKIQETVATTQVTTQSTVTNTSSSAPDNSALKFSNGKIDLQKIQIDNSQFILVNSNSSSPFATFKATTKSDVFRVKLQNGDSTLGYYENGNIVIEIPQSNGEFAKEVFLKK
;
A
#
# COMPACT_ATOMS: atom_id res chain seq x y z
N MET A 1 13.36 4.75 -54.05
CA MET A 1 13.30 4.23 -52.66
C MET A 1 13.99 5.18 -51.68
N LYS A 2 13.40 6.36 -51.41
CA LYS A 2 13.96 7.35 -50.45
C LYS A 2 12.94 7.91 -49.45
N LYS A 3 11.65 7.58 -49.62
CA LYS A 3 10.55 8.08 -48.78
C LYS A 3 10.07 7.07 -47.73
N LEU A 4 10.48 5.81 -47.82
CA LEU A 4 10.10 4.77 -46.86
C LEU A 4 11.00 4.75 -45.61
N SER A 5 12.21 5.32 -45.70
CA SER A 5 13.17 5.33 -44.60
C SER A 5 12.90 6.40 -43.54
N ILE A 6 12.05 7.39 -43.83
CA ILE A 6 11.74 8.51 -42.92
C ILE A 6 10.56 8.19 -42.00
N VAL A 7 9.70 7.25 -42.37
CA VAL A 7 8.52 6.88 -41.57
C VAL A 7 8.86 5.88 -40.45
N LEU A 8 9.96 5.13 -40.58
CA LEU A 8 10.36 4.12 -39.59
C LEU A 8 11.14 4.69 -38.40
N LEU A 9 11.68 5.91 -38.49
CA LEU A 9 12.51 6.50 -37.43
C LEU A 9 11.70 7.26 -36.37
N THR A 10 10.41 7.53 -36.60
CA THR A 10 9.56 8.33 -35.70
C THR A 10 8.76 7.51 -34.69
N ALA A 11 8.79 6.18 -34.77
CA ALA A 11 7.98 5.29 -33.92
C ALA A 11 8.66 4.86 -32.59
N CYS A 12 9.90 5.31 -32.31
CA CYS A 12 10.62 4.96 -31.08
C CYS A 12 10.47 6.02 -29.96
N SER A 13 9.58 6.99 -30.13
CA SER A 13 9.42 8.08 -29.18
C SER A 13 8.49 7.69 -28.03
N MET A 14 9.10 7.44 -26.86
CA MET A 14 8.52 7.60 -25.52
C MET A 14 7.60 6.48 -25.00
N LEU A 15 8.19 5.31 -24.72
CA LEU A 15 7.75 4.56 -23.52
C LEU A 15 8.40 5.18 -22.28
N ALA A 16 8.00 6.41 -21.95
CA ALA A 16 8.30 6.97 -20.65
C ALA A 16 7.38 6.29 -19.64
N PHE A 17 7.81 5.15 -19.09
CA PHE A 17 7.21 4.60 -17.88
C PHE A 17 7.43 5.63 -16.76
N GLY A 18 6.46 6.51 -16.57
CA GLY A 18 6.47 7.47 -15.49
C GLY A 18 6.34 6.72 -14.17
N GLN A 19 7.41 6.67 -13.38
CA GLN A 19 7.38 6.14 -12.01
C GLN A 19 6.29 6.88 -11.23
N LYS A 20 5.35 6.15 -10.62
CA LYS A 20 4.33 6.75 -9.75
C LYS A 20 4.83 6.70 -8.32
N ILE A 21 4.45 7.69 -7.51
CA ILE A 21 4.76 7.71 -6.06
C ILE A 21 4.19 6.45 -5.38
N SER A 22 3.01 6.00 -5.82
CA SER A 22 2.33 4.81 -5.30
C SER A 22 3.13 3.53 -5.45
N ASP A 23 4.07 3.47 -6.39
CA ASP A 23 4.82 2.23 -6.67
C ASP A 23 5.90 1.95 -5.60
N TYR A 24 6.13 2.91 -4.69
CA TYR A 24 7.16 2.83 -3.65
C TYR A 24 6.54 2.44 -2.29
N LYS A 25 7.20 1.52 -1.58
CA LYS A 25 6.84 1.11 -0.21
C LYS A 25 7.41 2.05 0.85
N TYR A 26 8.63 2.52 0.61
CA TYR A 26 9.40 3.31 1.57
C TYR A 26 9.55 4.75 1.10
N ILE A 27 9.37 5.70 2.01
CA ILE A 27 9.72 7.10 1.79
C ILE A 27 10.75 7.50 2.83
N SER A 28 11.91 7.95 2.36
CA SER A 28 12.97 8.51 3.18
C SER A 28 12.74 10.01 3.35
N LEU A 29 12.73 10.50 4.59
CA LEU A 29 12.63 11.93 4.90
C LEU A 29 13.89 12.47 5.58
N PRO A 30 14.33 13.71 5.26
CA PRO A 30 15.39 14.37 6.00
C PRO A 30 14.92 14.72 7.41
N ALA A 31 15.87 14.86 8.33
CA ALA A 31 15.57 15.23 9.71
C ALA A 31 14.99 16.65 9.85
N LYS A 32 15.32 17.53 8.90
CA LYS A 32 14.82 18.92 8.79
C LYS A 32 14.70 19.29 7.31
N PHE A 33 13.75 20.16 7.00
CA PHE A 33 13.59 20.74 5.67
C PHE A 33 14.39 22.04 5.55
N GLU A 34 15.46 22.04 4.76
CA GLU A 34 16.49 23.11 4.78
C GLU A 34 15.99 24.49 4.37
N THR A 35 14.93 24.55 3.56
CA THR A 35 14.40 25.83 3.04
C THR A 35 13.56 26.60 4.05
N PHE A 36 13.14 25.98 5.15
CA PHE A 36 12.36 26.63 6.19
C PHE A 36 13.28 27.14 7.30
N LYS A 37 12.98 28.34 7.81
CA LYS A 37 13.71 28.93 8.94
C LYS A 37 13.55 28.13 10.23
N GLU A 38 12.40 27.48 10.37
CA GLU A 38 12.01 26.66 11.52
C GLU A 38 11.26 25.42 11.02
N ASP A 39 11.10 24.38 11.84
CA ASP A 39 10.43 23.14 11.43
C ASP A 39 8.91 23.33 11.20
N PHE A 40 8.28 24.28 11.90
CA PHE A 40 6.83 24.54 11.87
C PHE A 40 5.94 23.28 12.07
N GLY A 41 6.50 22.17 12.57
CA GLY A 41 5.82 20.87 12.68
C GLY A 41 5.54 20.19 11.34
N LEU A 42 6.24 20.58 10.27
CA LEU A 42 6.01 20.05 8.92
C LEU A 42 6.48 18.60 8.81
N SER A 43 7.61 18.24 9.42
CA SER A 43 8.13 16.86 9.36
C SER A 43 7.19 15.87 10.04
N GLU A 44 6.62 16.21 11.21
CA GLU A 44 5.65 15.37 11.90
C GLU A 44 4.35 15.22 11.09
N LEU A 45 3.81 16.34 10.61
CA LEU A 45 2.59 16.35 9.81
C LEU A 45 2.75 15.54 8.52
N PHE A 46 3.87 15.70 7.82
CA PHE A 46 4.13 14.95 6.60
C PHE A 46 4.29 13.47 6.88
N THR A 47 5.08 13.11 7.90
CA THR A 47 5.29 11.71 8.32
C THR A 47 3.97 11.04 8.68
N LYS A 48 3.14 11.70 9.49
CA LYS A 48 1.83 11.18 9.91
C LYS A 48 0.93 10.92 8.71
N THR A 49 0.88 11.85 7.76
CA THR A 49 0.07 11.69 6.55
C THR A 49 0.57 10.57 5.66
N LEU A 50 1.89 10.49 5.42
CA LEU A 50 2.48 9.43 4.59
C LEU A 50 2.21 8.04 5.19
N ARG A 51 2.36 7.91 6.51
CA ARG A 51 1.98 6.67 7.23
C ARG A 51 0.49 6.36 7.11
N GLY A 52 -0.37 7.38 7.22
CA GLY A 52 -1.82 7.25 6.99
C GLY A 52 -2.18 6.87 5.54
N LYS A 53 -1.25 7.04 4.60
CA LYS A 53 -1.34 6.63 3.19
C LYS A 53 -0.58 5.33 2.90
N ASN A 54 -0.26 4.55 3.92
CA ASN A 54 0.42 3.25 3.84
C ASN A 54 1.88 3.28 3.37
N TYR A 55 2.56 4.44 3.40
CA TYR A 55 4.01 4.49 3.19
C TYR A 55 4.75 4.20 4.50
N THR A 56 5.85 3.45 4.41
CA THR A 56 6.78 3.31 5.53
C THR A 56 7.80 4.44 5.50
N VAL A 57 7.71 5.36 6.46
CA VAL A 57 8.62 6.50 6.55
C VAL A 57 9.88 6.09 7.30
N ILE A 58 11.03 6.22 6.66
CA ILE A 58 12.36 5.90 7.19
C ILE A 58 13.24 7.16 7.22
N PRO A 59 14.26 7.22 8.09
CA PRO A 59 15.18 8.35 8.14
C PRO A 59 16.06 8.42 6.89
N ALA A 60 16.57 9.61 6.57
CA ALA A 60 17.54 9.81 5.48
C ALA A 60 18.87 9.06 5.67
N ASP A 61 19.21 8.69 6.89
CA ASP A 61 20.39 7.88 7.18
C ASP A 61 20.19 6.43 6.72
N LYS A 62 20.91 6.04 5.66
CA LYS A 62 20.89 4.69 5.08
C LYS A 62 21.30 3.60 6.07
N LEU A 63 22.10 3.93 7.09
CA LEU A 63 22.51 2.95 8.11
C LEU A 63 21.32 2.47 8.95
N GLN A 64 20.30 3.30 9.09
CA GLN A 64 19.09 3.01 9.86
C GLN A 64 17.97 2.38 9.02
N TRP A 65 18.22 2.10 7.74
CA TRP A 65 17.23 1.49 6.87
C TRP A 65 17.00 0.01 7.22
N PRO A 66 15.75 -0.50 7.06
CA PRO A 66 15.48 -1.93 7.18
C PRO A 66 16.23 -2.70 6.08
N ALA A 67 16.50 -3.99 6.31
CA ALA A 67 17.27 -4.83 5.38
C ALA A 67 16.69 -4.80 3.95
N GLU A 68 15.36 -4.93 3.82
CA GLU A 68 14.67 -4.85 2.52
C GLU A 68 14.96 -3.56 1.73
N ALA A 69 15.06 -2.43 2.41
CA ALA A 69 15.34 -1.13 1.77
C ALA A 69 16.84 -0.95 1.47
N LYS A 70 17.72 -1.60 2.23
CA LYS A 70 19.16 -1.63 1.95
C LYS A 70 19.49 -2.51 0.75
N ASP A 71 18.82 -3.66 0.63
CA ASP A 71 18.99 -4.61 -0.47
C ASP A 71 18.51 -4.04 -1.81
N ASN A 72 17.47 -3.18 -1.78
CA ASN A 72 17.01 -2.44 -2.95
C ASN A 72 16.77 -0.94 -2.65
N PRO A 73 17.81 -0.10 -2.72
CA PRO A 73 17.70 1.33 -2.44
C PRO A 73 16.76 2.08 -3.38
N CYS A 74 16.56 1.59 -4.61
CA CYS A 74 15.64 2.17 -5.57
C CYS A 74 14.17 1.91 -5.27
N ASN A 75 13.84 1.07 -4.29
CA ASN A 75 12.48 0.94 -3.76
C ASN A 75 12.16 2.00 -2.69
N VAL A 76 13.11 2.89 -2.41
CA VAL A 76 12.96 4.01 -1.48
C VAL A 76 12.85 5.31 -2.27
N LEU A 77 11.80 6.07 -1.99
CA LEU A 77 11.58 7.39 -2.56
C LEU A 77 12.06 8.46 -1.58
N MET A 78 12.88 9.40 -2.04
CA MET A 78 13.39 10.50 -1.22
C MET A 78 12.38 11.65 -1.24
N GLY A 79 11.70 11.88 -0.12
CA GLY A 79 10.72 12.94 0.04
C GLY A 79 11.33 14.20 0.65
N ASP A 80 11.02 15.36 0.08
CA ASP A 80 11.46 16.67 0.58
C ASP A 80 10.30 17.68 0.50
N VAL A 81 10.31 18.66 1.39
CA VAL A 81 9.35 19.76 1.40
C VAL A 81 10.14 21.06 1.31
N LYS A 82 9.79 21.90 0.35
CA LYS A 82 10.45 23.17 0.11
C LYS A 82 9.52 24.35 0.31
N ASP A 83 10.05 25.43 0.87
CA ASP A 83 9.40 26.74 0.85
C ASP A 83 9.43 27.30 -0.59
N ASP A 84 8.26 27.47 -1.20
CA ASP A 84 8.06 28.10 -2.52
C ASP A 84 7.31 29.43 -2.37
N SER A 85 7.34 30.01 -1.17
CA SER A 85 6.56 31.21 -0.82
C SER A 85 6.97 32.42 -1.65
N GLY A 86 5.97 33.24 -1.94
CA GLY A 86 6.20 34.59 -2.45
C GLY A 86 5.83 35.61 -1.38
N PHE A 87 5.96 36.89 -1.71
CA PHE A 87 5.68 38.00 -0.78
C PHE A 87 4.26 37.98 -0.17
N LEU A 88 3.28 37.37 -0.85
CA LEU A 88 1.87 37.48 -0.50
C LEU A 88 1.27 36.24 0.19
N ARG A 89 1.89 35.06 0.05
CA ARG A 89 1.29 33.79 0.48
C ARG A 89 2.36 32.76 0.85
N ASN A 90 2.06 31.98 1.88
CA ASN A 90 2.80 30.80 2.28
C ASN A 90 2.55 29.68 1.26
N LYS A 91 3.61 29.19 0.62
CA LYS A 91 3.53 28.11 -0.36
C LYS A 91 4.57 27.06 -0.05
N VAL A 92 4.22 25.81 -0.32
CA VAL A 92 5.14 24.68 -0.19
C VAL A 92 5.20 23.90 -1.50
N LEU A 93 6.35 23.29 -1.73
CA LEU A 93 6.60 22.38 -2.84
C LEU A 93 7.10 21.06 -2.27
N VAL A 94 6.24 20.03 -2.34
CA VAL A 94 6.62 18.65 -1.98
C VAL A 94 7.25 18.01 -3.19
N GLN A 95 8.48 17.50 -3.06
CA GLN A 95 9.21 16.81 -4.11
C GLN A 95 9.52 15.38 -3.68
N PHE A 96 9.38 14.47 -4.62
CA PHE A 96 9.79 13.09 -4.49
C PHE A 96 10.85 12.78 -5.53
N LYS A 97 12.00 12.27 -5.09
CA LYS A 97 13.09 11.83 -5.96
C LYS A 97 13.33 10.33 -5.85
N ASP A 98 13.78 9.72 -6.93
CA ASP A 98 14.22 8.33 -6.93
C ASP A 98 15.66 8.19 -6.39
N CYS A 99 16.19 6.96 -6.38
CA CYS A 99 17.56 6.65 -5.98
C CYS A 99 18.65 7.31 -6.85
N ASN A 100 18.29 7.84 -8.03
CA ASN A 100 19.19 8.53 -8.96
C ASN A 100 19.03 10.05 -8.88
N ASP A 101 18.43 10.57 -7.80
CA ASP A 101 18.14 11.99 -7.58
C ASP A 101 17.21 12.62 -8.63
N LYS A 102 16.52 11.81 -9.44
CA LYS A 102 15.57 12.29 -10.44
C LYS A 102 14.23 12.59 -9.78
N VAL A 103 13.70 13.79 -10.04
CA VAL A 103 12.36 14.18 -9.54
C VAL A 103 11.28 13.34 -10.24
N VAL A 104 10.63 12.49 -9.47
CA VAL A 104 9.52 11.62 -9.87
C VAL A 104 8.18 12.37 -9.80
N SER A 105 8.02 13.21 -8.78
CA SER A 105 6.82 14.02 -8.61
C SER A 105 7.11 15.32 -7.87
N SER A 106 6.34 16.35 -8.18
CA SER A 106 6.45 17.69 -7.62
C SER A 106 5.05 18.26 -7.44
N ILE A 107 4.65 18.55 -6.20
CA ILE A 107 3.29 18.94 -5.84
C ILE A 107 3.35 20.28 -5.10
N LYS A 108 2.56 21.25 -5.55
CA LYS A 108 2.49 22.58 -4.93
C LYS A 108 1.26 22.69 -4.03
N GLY A 109 1.41 23.36 -2.89
CA GLY A 109 0.31 23.74 -2.00
C GLY A 109 0.47 25.20 -1.57
N ALA A 110 -0.64 25.89 -1.32
CA ALA A 110 -0.60 27.32 -1.01
C ALA A 110 -1.70 27.70 0.00
N SER A 111 -1.32 28.37 1.08
CA SER A 111 -2.28 28.86 2.07
C SER A 111 -2.52 30.37 1.94
N SER A 112 -3.74 30.79 2.26
CA SER A 112 -4.10 32.19 2.48
C SER A 112 -3.86 32.65 3.92
N ILE A 113 -3.56 31.74 4.84
CA ILE A 113 -3.24 32.06 6.23
C ILE A 113 -1.86 32.71 6.28
N LYS A 114 -1.78 33.90 6.88
CA LYS A 114 -0.56 34.70 6.97
C LYS A 114 0.40 34.22 8.06
N ASP A 115 -0.14 33.63 9.13
CA ASP A 115 0.70 33.01 10.16
C ASP A 115 1.56 31.91 9.51
N PHE A 116 2.87 31.92 9.78
CA PHE A 116 3.80 31.00 9.11
C PHE A 116 3.54 29.55 9.53
N LYS A 117 3.35 29.30 10.83
CA LYS A 117 3.19 27.93 11.32
C LYS A 117 1.89 27.32 10.79
N GLU A 118 0.78 28.02 10.95
CA GLU A 118 -0.52 27.55 10.48
C GLU A 118 -0.59 27.53 8.95
N GLY A 119 -0.05 28.56 8.29
CA GLY A 119 -0.06 28.70 6.84
C GLY A 119 0.77 27.64 6.14
N PHE A 120 1.96 27.29 6.64
CA PHE A 120 2.75 26.21 6.04
C PHE A 120 2.14 24.83 6.29
N GLN A 121 1.57 24.58 7.47
CA GLN A 121 0.86 23.33 7.73
C GLN A 121 -0.37 23.17 6.84
N ASP A 122 -1.14 24.24 6.65
CA ASP A 122 -2.30 24.26 5.74
C ASP A 122 -1.88 24.07 4.28
N ALA A 123 -0.85 24.80 3.82
CA ALA A 123 -0.31 24.63 2.48
C ALA A 123 0.16 23.19 2.24
N LEU A 124 0.81 22.56 3.23
CA LEU A 124 1.23 21.18 3.16
C LEU A 124 0.04 20.21 3.09
N LYS A 125 -1.03 20.44 3.86
CA LYS A 125 -2.25 19.60 3.79
C LYS A 125 -2.87 19.57 2.41
N GLN A 126 -2.85 20.68 1.69
CA GLN A 126 -3.38 20.76 0.33
C GLN A 126 -2.63 19.86 -0.66
N THR A 127 -1.35 19.57 -0.40
CA THR A 127 -0.57 18.67 -1.28
C THR A 127 -0.99 17.20 -1.13
N PHE A 128 -1.60 16.83 0.01
CA PHE A 128 -1.87 15.45 0.36
C PHE A 128 -2.94 14.78 -0.50
N VAL A 129 -3.81 15.57 -1.13
CA VAL A 129 -4.83 15.06 -2.06
C VAL A 129 -4.19 14.46 -3.32
N SER A 130 -3.03 14.98 -3.71
CA SER A 130 -2.28 14.53 -4.90
C SER A 130 -1.31 13.38 -4.60
N ILE A 131 -1.18 12.98 -3.32
CA ILE A 131 -0.40 11.81 -2.91
C ILE A 131 -1.35 10.62 -2.81
N SER A 132 -1.30 9.71 -3.78
CA SER A 132 -2.03 8.45 -3.71
C SER A 132 -1.46 7.55 -2.61
N PRO A 133 -2.28 6.68 -1.99
CA PRO A 133 -1.77 5.65 -1.08
C PRO A 133 -0.73 4.75 -1.76
N ALA A 134 0.20 4.21 -0.96
CA ALA A 134 1.18 3.25 -1.44
C ALA A 134 0.46 1.99 -1.98
N ASN A 135 0.83 1.59 -3.19
CA ASN A 135 0.44 0.35 -3.84
C ASN A 135 1.66 -0.16 -4.65
N PRO A 136 2.72 -0.63 -3.97
CA PRO A 136 3.92 -1.07 -4.64
C PRO A 136 3.60 -2.29 -5.51
N VAL A 137 3.54 -2.08 -6.83
CA VAL A 137 3.54 -3.17 -7.80
C VAL A 137 4.94 -3.73 -7.81
N ASN A 138 5.11 -5.05 -7.63
CA ASN A 138 6.40 -5.72 -7.76
C ASN A 138 7.03 -5.30 -9.10
N GLN A 139 7.99 -4.37 -9.07
CA GLN A 139 8.68 -3.95 -10.28
C GLN A 139 9.57 -5.11 -10.72
N PRO A 140 9.36 -5.70 -11.91
CA PRO A 140 10.22 -6.76 -12.40
C PRO A 140 11.54 -6.11 -12.87
N GLY A 141 12.48 -5.97 -11.95
CA GLY A 141 13.83 -5.48 -12.20
C GLY A 141 14.84 -6.47 -11.65
N GLY A 142 15.09 -7.56 -12.37
CA GLY A 142 16.08 -8.57 -11.98
C GLY A 142 15.85 -9.90 -12.69
N THR A 143 16.41 -10.02 -13.89
CA THR A 143 16.52 -11.22 -14.71
C THR A 143 16.70 -12.51 -13.91
N LYS A 144 15.76 -13.45 -14.01
CA LYS A 144 16.08 -14.88 -13.99
C LYS A 144 15.42 -15.57 -15.18
N ILE A 145 16.30 -16.24 -15.92
CA ILE A 145 16.09 -16.93 -17.18
C ILE A 145 15.19 -18.16 -16.96
N GLN A 146 14.31 -18.36 -17.94
CA GLN A 146 13.60 -19.58 -18.35
C GLN A 146 13.95 -20.88 -17.63
N GLU A 147 12.90 -21.66 -17.33
CA GLU A 147 12.85 -23.01 -17.88
C GLU A 147 11.47 -23.33 -18.47
N THR A 148 11.52 -23.71 -19.74
CA THR A 148 10.42 -24.09 -20.63
C THR A 148 10.23 -25.59 -20.53
N VAL A 149 9.00 -26.08 -20.30
CA VAL A 149 8.56 -27.34 -20.91
C VAL A 149 7.09 -27.22 -21.33
N ALA A 150 6.88 -27.32 -22.64
CA ALA A 150 5.59 -27.42 -23.30
C ALA A 150 5.09 -28.87 -23.31
N THR A 151 3.77 -29.09 -23.35
CA THR A 151 3.05 -29.89 -24.39
C THR A 151 1.54 -29.92 -24.12
N THR A 152 0.82 -29.19 -24.97
CA THR A 152 -0.34 -29.59 -25.82
C THR A 152 -1.55 -30.35 -25.24
N GLN A 153 -2.62 -29.57 -25.03
CA GLN A 153 -4.01 -29.67 -25.53
C GLN A 153 -4.59 -31.01 -26.02
N VAL A 154 -5.77 -31.38 -25.49
CA VAL A 154 -6.98 -31.70 -26.31
C VAL A 154 -8.23 -31.13 -25.62
N THR A 155 -9.10 -30.57 -26.45
CA THR A 155 -10.30 -29.76 -26.23
C THR A 155 -11.58 -30.58 -26.12
N THR A 156 -12.49 -30.20 -25.20
CA THR A 156 -13.95 -30.26 -25.43
C THR A 156 -14.70 -29.15 -24.65
N GLN A 157 -15.21 -28.16 -25.40
CA GLN A 157 -16.20 -27.12 -25.03
C GLN A 157 -17.55 -27.75 -24.62
N SER A 158 -18.39 -27.19 -23.72
CA SER A 158 -18.97 -25.83 -23.69
C SER A 158 -19.42 -25.46 -22.25
N THR A 159 -19.03 -24.33 -21.65
CA THR A 159 -19.60 -22.94 -21.70
C THR A 159 -20.85 -22.79 -20.81
N VAL A 160 -20.87 -22.01 -19.71
CA VAL A 160 -20.69 -20.53 -19.62
C VAL A 160 -20.09 -20.05 -18.26
N THR A 161 -18.89 -19.49 -18.36
CA THR A 161 -18.22 -18.37 -17.64
C THR A 161 -18.07 -18.31 -16.11
N ASN A 162 -16.95 -18.88 -15.65
CA ASN A 162 -16.16 -18.52 -14.47
C ASN A 162 -15.17 -17.37 -14.77
N THR A 163 -14.72 -16.63 -13.76
CA THR A 163 -13.28 -16.27 -13.63
C THR A 163 -12.89 -16.24 -12.16
N SER A 164 -12.60 -17.43 -11.64
CA SER A 164 -11.84 -17.65 -10.42
C SER A 164 -10.37 -17.57 -10.81
N SER A 165 -9.74 -16.43 -10.55
CA SER A 165 -8.30 -16.24 -10.75
C SER A 165 -7.53 -16.94 -9.63
N SER A 166 -6.80 -17.98 -10.03
CA SER A 166 -5.79 -18.66 -9.24
C SER A 166 -4.69 -17.68 -8.81
N ALA A 167 -4.43 -17.68 -7.50
CA ALA A 167 -3.37 -16.92 -6.86
C ALA A 167 -1.98 -17.41 -7.30
N PRO A 168 -1.00 -16.51 -7.48
CA PRO A 168 0.39 -16.85 -7.34
C PRO A 168 0.77 -16.81 -5.85
N ASP A 169 1.41 -17.89 -5.44
CA ASP A 169 2.01 -18.19 -4.15
C ASP A 169 2.35 -16.96 -3.27
N ASN A 170 1.62 -16.82 -2.16
CA ASN A 170 1.93 -15.90 -1.07
C ASN A 170 1.52 -16.55 0.25
N SER A 171 2.51 -17.13 0.95
CA SER A 171 2.58 -17.31 2.41
C SER A 171 1.24 -17.34 3.13
N ALA A 172 0.46 -18.39 2.95
CA ALA A 172 -0.86 -18.47 3.55
C ALA A 172 -0.76 -18.57 5.09
N LEU A 173 -1.14 -17.50 5.78
CA LEU A 173 -1.18 -17.47 7.23
C LEU A 173 -2.30 -18.40 7.73
N LYS A 174 -1.91 -19.44 8.47
CA LYS A 174 -2.82 -20.43 9.06
C LYS A 174 -3.14 -20.04 10.50
N PHE A 175 -4.37 -20.31 10.90
CA PHE A 175 -4.88 -20.03 12.23
C PHE A 175 -5.63 -21.25 12.76
N SER A 176 -5.57 -21.51 14.07
CA SER A 176 -6.22 -22.67 14.67
C SER A 176 -6.67 -22.40 16.11
N ASN A 177 -7.84 -22.93 16.47
CA ASN A 177 -8.34 -22.95 17.85
C ASN A 177 -8.21 -24.36 18.48
N GLY A 178 -7.44 -25.27 17.85
CA GLY A 178 -7.29 -26.67 18.26
C GLY A 178 -8.41 -27.61 17.80
N LYS A 179 -9.55 -27.08 17.34
CA LYS A 179 -10.67 -27.87 16.76
C LYS A 179 -10.78 -27.70 15.25
N ILE A 180 -10.46 -26.50 14.76
CA ILE A 180 -10.64 -26.08 13.38
C ILE A 180 -9.36 -25.39 12.92
N ASP A 181 -8.90 -25.73 11.73
CA ASP A 181 -7.82 -25.04 11.03
C ASP A 181 -8.39 -24.15 9.94
N LEU A 182 -7.97 -22.89 9.95
CA LEU A 182 -8.44 -21.83 9.07
C LEU A 182 -7.27 -21.19 8.33
N GLN A 183 -7.47 -20.89 7.07
CA GLN A 183 -6.54 -20.14 6.25
C GLN A 183 -7.07 -18.72 6.06
N LYS A 184 -6.23 -17.73 6.33
CA LYS A 184 -6.58 -16.34 6.03
C LYS A 184 -6.30 -16.04 4.57
N ILE A 185 -7.34 -15.60 3.87
CA ILE A 185 -7.24 -15.11 2.49
C ILE A 185 -7.64 -13.65 2.50
N GLN A 186 -6.73 -12.79 2.07
CA GLN A 186 -7.02 -11.37 1.88
C GLN A 186 -7.86 -11.21 0.60
N ILE A 187 -9.03 -10.58 0.71
CA ILE A 187 -9.90 -10.29 -0.45
C ILE A 187 -9.51 -8.93 -1.03
N ASP A 188 -9.41 -7.92 -0.16
CA ASP A 188 -8.95 -6.58 -0.48
C ASP A 188 -8.34 -5.93 0.77
N ASN A 189 -7.90 -4.67 0.70
CA ASN A 189 -7.21 -4.00 1.82
C ASN A 189 -8.05 -3.81 3.09
N SER A 190 -9.37 -3.85 2.96
CA SER A 190 -10.34 -3.68 4.04
C SER A 190 -11.07 -4.98 4.39
N GLN A 191 -10.89 -6.04 3.60
CA GLN A 191 -11.66 -7.27 3.74
C GLN A 191 -10.77 -8.51 3.62
N PHE A 192 -10.94 -9.45 4.55
CA PHE A 192 -10.35 -10.77 4.43
C PHE A 192 -11.37 -11.83 4.86
N ILE A 193 -11.13 -13.07 4.44
CA ILE A 193 -11.93 -14.22 4.84
C ILE A 193 -11.05 -15.24 5.56
N LEU A 194 -11.67 -15.98 6.45
CA LEU A 194 -11.13 -17.23 6.97
C LEU A 194 -11.84 -18.38 6.28
N VAL A 195 -11.07 -19.28 5.67
CA VAL A 195 -11.60 -20.46 5.00
C VAL A 195 -11.15 -21.73 5.70
N ASN A 196 -12.05 -22.70 5.82
CA ASN A 196 -11.71 -24.06 6.21
C ASN A 196 -11.51 -24.89 4.94
N SER A 197 -10.42 -25.66 4.85
CA SER A 197 -10.13 -26.51 3.68
C SER A 197 -11.21 -27.54 3.37
N ASN A 198 -12.10 -27.84 4.33
CA ASN A 198 -13.20 -28.80 4.19
C ASN A 198 -14.55 -28.15 3.81
N SER A 199 -14.60 -26.85 3.51
CA SER A 199 -15.86 -26.15 3.19
C SER A 199 -15.74 -25.23 1.97
N SER A 200 -16.78 -25.23 1.13
CA SER A 200 -16.87 -24.33 -0.05
C SER A 200 -17.29 -22.90 0.30
N SER A 201 -17.73 -22.63 1.53
CA SER A 201 -18.09 -21.29 2.01
C SER A 201 -17.10 -20.81 3.06
N PRO A 202 -16.78 -19.49 3.10
CA PRO A 202 -15.89 -18.96 4.11
C PRO A 202 -16.50 -19.14 5.50
N PHE A 203 -15.67 -19.53 6.46
CA PHE A 203 -16.04 -19.66 7.86
C PHE A 203 -16.47 -18.30 8.44
N ALA A 204 -15.71 -17.25 8.12
CA ALA A 204 -16.01 -15.88 8.53
C ALA A 204 -15.43 -14.87 7.54
N THR A 205 -16.15 -13.76 7.35
CA THR A 205 -15.75 -12.62 6.54
C THR A 205 -15.52 -11.42 7.43
N PHE A 206 -14.33 -10.80 7.35
CA PHE A 206 -13.91 -9.69 8.19
C PHE A 206 -13.83 -8.43 7.34
N LYS A 207 -14.50 -7.37 7.78
CA LYS A 207 -14.44 -6.04 7.17
C LYS A 207 -13.91 -5.03 8.18
N ALA A 208 -12.89 -4.29 7.81
CA ALA A 208 -12.23 -3.31 8.68
C ALA A 208 -13.23 -2.25 9.18
N THR A 209 -13.07 -1.87 10.45
CA THR A 209 -13.77 -0.73 11.02
C THR A 209 -12.87 0.51 11.05
N THR A 210 -13.40 1.62 11.55
CA THR A 210 -12.61 2.83 11.83
C THR A 210 -11.63 2.63 12.99
N LYS A 211 -11.85 1.62 13.85
CA LYS A 211 -10.94 1.24 14.92
C LYS A 211 -9.96 0.19 14.38
N SER A 212 -8.67 0.51 14.45
CA SER A 212 -7.59 -0.39 14.04
C SER A 212 -7.70 -1.71 14.78
N ASP A 213 -7.38 -2.80 14.06
CA ASP A 213 -7.43 -4.18 14.54
C ASP A 213 -8.80 -4.66 15.03
N VAL A 214 -9.88 -3.92 14.73
CA VAL A 214 -11.26 -4.32 14.99
C VAL A 214 -12.03 -4.40 13.67
N PHE A 215 -12.76 -5.48 13.51
CA PHE A 215 -13.46 -5.87 12.28
C PHE A 215 -14.94 -6.13 12.57
N ARG A 216 -15.78 -5.76 11.62
CA ARG A 216 -17.14 -6.31 11.49
C ARG A 216 -17.01 -7.68 10.87
N VAL A 217 -17.53 -8.69 11.54
CA VAL A 217 -17.43 -10.08 11.12
C VAL A 217 -18.81 -10.58 10.70
N LYS A 218 -18.89 -11.24 9.55
CA LYS A 218 -20.05 -12.01 9.14
C LYS A 218 -19.69 -13.50 9.14
N LEU A 219 -20.34 -14.26 10.00
CA LEU A 219 -20.13 -15.70 10.16
C LEU A 219 -20.78 -16.49 9.02
N GLN A 220 -20.35 -17.74 8.84
CA GLN A 220 -20.89 -18.65 7.82
C GLN A 220 -22.41 -18.87 7.93
N ASN A 221 -22.96 -18.85 9.15
CA ASN A 221 -24.40 -18.98 9.40
C ASN A 221 -25.19 -17.70 9.08
N GLY A 222 -24.52 -16.61 8.70
CA GLY A 222 -25.13 -15.32 8.35
C GLY A 222 -25.09 -14.28 9.47
N ASP A 223 -24.78 -14.67 10.70
CA ASP A 223 -24.76 -13.76 11.86
C ASP A 223 -23.66 -12.71 11.74
N SER A 224 -23.95 -11.52 12.26
CA SER A 224 -23.01 -10.40 12.30
C SER A 224 -22.50 -10.19 13.72
N THR A 225 -21.18 -10.08 13.85
CA THR A 225 -20.49 -9.93 15.13
C THR A 225 -19.22 -9.09 14.98
N LEU A 226 -18.39 -9.03 16.01
CA LEU A 226 -17.09 -8.38 16.02
C LEU A 226 -15.95 -9.41 16.07
N GLY A 227 -14.83 -9.01 15.50
CA GLY A 227 -13.57 -9.72 15.64
C GLY A 227 -12.43 -8.74 15.70
N TYR A 228 -11.32 -9.16 16.29
CA TYR A 228 -10.16 -8.29 16.47
C TYR A 228 -8.87 -9.08 16.52
N TYR A 229 -7.74 -8.39 16.32
CA TYR A 229 -6.43 -8.98 16.60
C TYR A 229 -6.06 -8.78 18.07
N GLU A 230 -5.55 -9.85 18.68
CA GLU A 230 -4.98 -9.82 20.03
C GLU A 230 -3.68 -10.61 20.02
N ASN A 231 -2.54 -9.93 20.23
CA ASN A 231 -1.21 -10.54 20.19
C ASN A 231 -0.90 -11.31 18.89
N GLY A 232 -1.42 -10.84 17.75
CA GLY A 232 -1.24 -11.50 16.45
C GLY A 232 -2.17 -12.69 16.18
N ASN A 233 -3.06 -13.02 17.13
CA ASN A 233 -4.12 -14.02 16.98
C ASN A 233 -5.42 -13.35 16.54
N ILE A 234 -6.29 -14.11 15.88
CA ILE A 234 -7.63 -13.64 15.51
C ILE A 234 -8.60 -14.04 16.61
N VAL A 235 -9.33 -13.06 17.13
CA VAL A 235 -10.42 -13.28 18.07
C VAL A 235 -11.75 -12.98 17.37
N ILE A 236 -12.75 -13.82 17.59
CA ILE A 236 -14.12 -13.61 17.13
C ILE A 236 -15.07 -13.72 18.32
N GLU A 237 -16.01 -12.80 18.44
CA GLU A 237 -17.11 -12.89 19.39
C GLU A 237 -18.23 -13.75 18.79
N ILE A 238 -18.48 -14.93 19.32
CA ILE A 238 -19.49 -15.85 18.80
C ILE A 238 -20.81 -15.65 19.57
N PRO A 239 -21.91 -15.28 18.91
CA PRO A 239 -23.20 -15.08 19.58
C PRO A 239 -23.73 -16.41 20.14
N GLN A 240 -24.25 -16.37 21.36
CA GLN A 240 -24.86 -17.49 22.05
C GLN A 240 -26.40 -17.35 22.12
N SER A 241 -27.09 -18.46 22.32
CA SER A 241 -28.56 -18.50 22.38
C SER A 241 -29.17 -17.71 23.54
N ASN A 242 -28.39 -17.39 24.57
CA ASN A 242 -28.77 -16.57 25.72
C ASN A 242 -28.60 -15.05 25.47
N GLY A 243 -28.13 -14.64 24.29
CA GLY A 243 -27.87 -13.24 23.94
C GLY A 243 -26.50 -12.71 24.36
N GLU A 244 -25.65 -13.54 24.96
CA GLU A 244 -24.25 -13.22 25.27
C GLU A 244 -23.32 -13.58 24.11
N PHE A 245 -22.05 -13.14 24.20
CA PHE A 245 -21.02 -13.45 23.23
C PHE A 245 -19.88 -14.24 23.89
N ALA A 246 -19.48 -15.35 23.26
CA ALA A 246 -18.33 -16.13 23.67
C ALA A 246 -17.09 -15.73 22.88
N LYS A 247 -15.94 -15.61 23.56
CA LYS A 247 -14.66 -15.31 22.92
C LYS A 247 -14.08 -16.58 22.32
N GLU A 248 -13.86 -16.60 21.00
CA GLU A 248 -13.15 -17.68 20.32
C GLU A 248 -11.83 -17.17 19.74
N VAL A 249 -10.71 -17.81 20.11
CA VAL A 249 -9.36 -17.38 19.77
C VAL A 249 -8.72 -18.38 18.81
N PHE A 250 -8.30 -17.88 17.65
CA PHE A 250 -7.56 -18.63 16.65
C PHE A 250 -6.10 -18.18 16.67
N LEU A 251 -5.24 -19.08 17.15
CA LEU A 251 -3.82 -18.87 17.27
C LEU A 251 -3.16 -18.93 15.89
N LYS A 252 -2.25 -18.00 15.63
CA LYS A 252 -1.43 -18.04 14.42
C LYS A 252 -0.51 -19.27 14.47
N LYS A 253 -0.58 -20.12 13.44
CA LYS A 253 0.28 -21.29 13.23
C LYS A 253 1.46 -20.96 12.33
#